data_AF-A0A1B9M2S6-F1
#
_entry.id   AF-A0A1B9M2S6-F1
#
_cell.length_a   1.000
_cell.length_b   1.000
_cell.length_c   1.000
_cell.angle_alpha   90.00
_cell.angle_beta   90.00
_cell.angle_gamma   90.00
#
_symmetry.space_group_name_H-M   'P 1'
#
loop_
_entity.id
_entity.type
_entity.pdbx_description
1 polymer ?
#
loop_
_entity_poly.entity_id
_entity_poly.type
_entity_poly.pdbx_seq_one_letter_code
_entity_poly.pdbx_strand_id
1 'polypeptide(L)'
;MNKYDLSQYQFVKGTDFLVIIGKTSLLPWVDGVQYAMFDRQEPRLWLPCHAKPSISPILLAKAICHKFERELVLLWDQPKAVIPLERQWPLTKEFLEHAI
;
A
#
# COMPACT_ATOMS: atom_id res chain seq x y z
N MET A 1 -7.34 21.63 -8.52
CA MET A 1 -6.89 20.24 -8.73
C MET A 1 -8.09 19.34 -8.39
N ASN A 2 -8.56 18.53 -9.33
CA ASN A 2 -9.77 17.72 -9.12
C ASN A 2 -9.40 16.45 -8.34
N LYS A 3 -9.94 16.28 -7.13
CA LYS A 3 -9.72 15.09 -6.29
C LYS A 3 -10.30 13.79 -6.87
N TYR A 4 -11.08 13.90 -7.95
CA TYR A 4 -11.66 12.76 -8.68
C TYR A 4 -10.88 12.44 -9.97
N ASP A 5 -9.76 13.10 -10.22
CA ASP A 5 -8.85 12.74 -11.30
C ASP A 5 -8.08 11.47 -10.92
N LEU A 6 -8.60 10.32 -11.35
CA LEU A 6 -8.07 9.00 -11.01
C LEU A 6 -6.64 8.77 -11.55
N SER A 7 -6.25 9.50 -12.60
CA SER A 7 -4.94 9.36 -13.25
C SER A 7 -3.75 9.67 -12.33
N GLN A 8 -4.01 10.32 -11.20
CA GLN A 8 -3.01 10.71 -10.20
C GLN A 8 -2.73 9.62 -9.17
N TYR A 9 -3.49 8.53 -9.19
CA TYR A 9 -3.30 7.39 -8.30
C TYR A 9 -2.76 6.19 -9.05
N GLN A 10 -2.04 5.37 -8.31
CA GLN A 10 -1.63 4.05 -8.74
C GLN A 10 -2.34 3.02 -7.85
N PHE A 11 -2.33 1.76 -8.26
CA PHE A 11 -2.89 0.70 -7.46
C PHE A 11 -2.09 -0.59 -7.54
N VAL A 12 -2.28 -1.42 -6.52
CA VAL A 12 -1.91 -2.83 -6.49
C VAL A 12 -3.16 -3.63 -6.15
N LYS A 13 -3.47 -4.64 -6.96
CA LYS A 13 -4.61 -5.54 -6.76
C LYS A 13 -4.12 -6.93 -6.38
N GLY A 14 -4.73 -7.50 -5.35
CA GLY A 14 -4.67 -8.93 -5.04
C GLY A 14 -6.00 -9.62 -5.36
N THR A 15 -6.15 -10.87 -4.92
CA THR A 15 -7.40 -11.62 -5.09
C THR A 15 -8.56 -10.97 -4.35
N ASP A 16 -8.34 -10.57 -3.08
CA ASP A 16 -9.38 -10.09 -2.16
C ASP A 16 -9.12 -8.66 -1.66
N PHE A 17 -8.20 -7.93 -2.28
CA PHE A 17 -7.84 -6.57 -1.85
C PHE A 17 -7.45 -5.66 -3.01
N LEU A 18 -7.61 -4.36 -2.77
CA LEU A 18 -7.12 -3.28 -3.61
C LEU A 18 -6.39 -2.26 -2.73
N VAL A 19 -5.15 -1.93 -3.08
CA VAL A 19 -4.38 -0.86 -2.46
C VAL A 19 -4.31 0.31 -3.43
N ILE A 20 -4.81 1.47 -3.04
CA ILE A 20 -4.69 2.71 -3.80
C ILE A 20 -3.52 3.52 -3.23
N ILE A 21 -2.62 3.94 -4.11
CA ILE A 21 -1.35 4.59 -3.78
C ILE A 21 -1.35 5.98 -4.42
N GLY A 22 -1.02 7.00 -3.63
CA GLY A 22 -0.94 8.37 -4.11
C GLY A 22 -0.46 9.32 -3.02
N LYS A 23 -0.32 10.60 -3.37
CA LYS A 23 0.00 11.63 -2.38
C LYS A 23 -1.13 11.72 -1.36
N THR A 24 -0.78 11.80 -0.08
CA THR A 24 -1.76 11.89 1.02
C THR A 24 -2.77 13.03 0.84
N SER A 25 -2.33 14.17 0.31
CA SER A 25 -3.21 15.33 0.05
C SER A 25 -4.23 15.10 -1.08
N LEU A 26 -4.03 14.07 -1.90
CA LEU A 26 -4.88 13.71 -3.02
C LEU A 26 -5.73 12.50 -2.70
N LEU A 27 -5.28 11.58 -1.85
CA LEU A 27 -6.07 10.41 -1.50
C LEU A 27 -7.41 10.83 -0.87
N PRO A 28 -8.54 10.28 -1.34
CA PRO A 28 -9.83 10.58 -0.75
C PRO A 28 -9.88 10.00 0.67
N TRP A 29 -10.39 10.80 1.61
CA TRP A 29 -10.82 10.27 2.90
C TRP A 29 -12.15 9.55 2.68
N VAL A 30 -12.15 8.24 2.91
CA VAL A 30 -13.29 7.35 2.62
C VAL A 30 -13.57 6.55 3.88
N ASP A 31 -14.85 6.46 4.25
CA ASP A 31 -15.24 5.66 5.40
C ASP A 31 -15.06 4.16 5.10
N GLY A 32 -14.61 3.41 6.10
CA GLY A 32 -14.45 1.95 6.01
C GLY A 32 -13.19 1.47 5.30
N VAL A 33 -12.32 2.36 4.82
CA VAL A 33 -10.99 1.97 4.31
C VAL A 33 -9.93 1.98 5.42
N GLN A 34 -8.84 1.29 5.17
CA GLN A 34 -7.67 1.30 6.05
C GLN A 34 -6.54 2.05 5.36
N TYR A 35 -5.75 2.77 6.15
CA TYR A 35 -4.67 3.60 5.66
C TYR A 35 -3.33 2.96 5.98
N ALA A 36 -2.40 3.04 5.03
CA ALA A 36 -1.01 2.69 5.24
C ALA A 36 -0.10 3.79 4.72
N MET A 37 1.11 3.80 5.23
CA MET A 37 2.17 4.70 4.78
C MET A 37 3.53 4.02 4.89
N PHE A 38 4.51 4.53 4.17
CA PHE A 38 5.90 4.13 4.34
C PHE A 38 6.38 4.48 5.75
N ASP A 39 7.24 3.62 6.30
CA ASP A 39 7.96 3.92 7.53
C ASP A 39 9.06 4.96 7.26
N ARG A 40 9.16 5.98 8.10
CA ARG A 40 10.12 7.08 7.90
C ARG A 40 11.57 6.64 8.04
N GLN A 41 11.85 5.60 8.83
CA GLN A 41 13.19 5.06 9.03
C GLN A 41 13.55 4.06 7.93
N GLU A 42 12.57 3.43 7.32
CA GLU A 42 12.76 2.43 6.25
C GLU A 42 11.66 2.56 5.18
N PRO A 43 11.84 3.44 4.17
CA PRO A 43 10.83 3.71 3.16
C PRO A 43 10.45 2.52 2.27
N ARG A 44 11.24 1.44 2.29
CA ARG A 44 10.90 0.17 1.62
C ARG A 44 9.81 -0.63 2.34
N LEU A 45 9.54 -0.31 3.61
CA LEU A 45 8.52 -0.94 4.41
C LEU A 45 7.34 0.00 4.60
N TRP A 46 6.18 -0.44 4.12
CA TRP A 46 4.91 0.23 4.35
C TRP A 46 4.15 -0.54 5.43
N LEU A 47 3.50 0.22 6.31
CA LEU A 47 2.78 -0.29 7.46
C LEU A 47 1.39 0.34 7.55
N PRO A 48 0.39 -0.39 8.07
CA PRO A 48 -0.89 0.20 8.43
C PRO A 48 -0.69 1.32 9.45
N CYS A 49 -1.36 2.44 9.26
CA CYS A 49 -1.22 3.62 10.12
C CYS A 49 -1.67 3.35 11.58
N HIS A 50 -2.50 2.33 11.81
CA HIS A 50 -2.95 1.91 13.14
C HIS A 50 -2.00 0.91 13.82
N ALA A 51 -1.01 0.37 13.11
CA ALA A 51 -0.13 -0.68 13.60
C ALA A 51 1.30 -0.17 13.74
N LYS A 52 1.97 -0.58 14.82
CA LYS A 52 3.40 -0.32 15.02
C LYS A 52 4.11 -1.61 15.38
N PRO A 53 5.19 -1.99 14.67
CA PRO A 53 5.94 -3.19 14.98
C PRO A 53 6.62 -3.06 16.35
N SER A 54 6.68 -4.17 17.08
CA SER A 54 7.42 -4.29 18.36
C SER A 54 8.93 -4.38 18.17
N ILE A 55 9.39 -4.58 16.93
CA ILE A 55 10.80 -4.64 16.54
C ILE A 55 11.16 -3.48 15.61
N SER A 56 12.46 -3.24 15.42
CA SER A 56 12.95 -2.21 14.51
C SER A 56 12.39 -2.37 13.09
N PRO A 57 11.80 -1.32 12.49
CA PRO A 57 11.33 -1.34 11.10
C PRO A 57 12.44 -1.72 10.10
N ILE A 58 13.68 -1.31 10.36
CA ILE A 58 14.84 -1.63 9.51
C ILE A 58 15.11 -3.14 9.49
N LEU A 59 15.13 -3.77 10.68
CA LEU A 59 15.34 -5.23 10.78
C LEU A 59 14.17 -6.00 10.19
N LEU A 60 12.95 -5.53 10.44
CA LEU A 60 11.75 -6.12 9.89
C LEU A 60 11.74 -6.08 8.36
N ALA A 61 12.02 -4.91 7.76
CA ALA A 61 12.12 -4.76 6.32
C ALA A 61 13.18 -5.69 5.74
N LYS A 62 14.39 -5.71 6.30
CA LYS A 62 15.46 -6.60 5.85
C LYS A 62 15.02 -8.07 5.85
N ALA A 63 14.37 -8.51 6.93
CA ALA A 63 13.90 -9.89 7.06
C ALA A 63 12.79 -10.23 6.05
N ILE A 64 11.81 -9.33 5.87
CA ILE A 64 10.68 -9.53 4.96
C ILE A 64 11.14 -9.47 3.50
N CYS A 65 11.90 -8.44 3.12
CA CYS A 65 12.47 -8.29 1.79
C CYS A 65 13.29 -9.52 1.39
N HIS A 66 14.15 -10.00 2.28
CA HIS A 66 14.94 -11.22 2.05
C HIS A 66 14.05 -12.46 1.94
N LYS A 67 13.07 -12.64 2.83
CA LYS A 67 12.21 -13.83 2.86
C LYS A 67 11.32 -13.96 1.62
N PHE A 68 10.82 -12.85 1.09
CA PHE A 68 9.88 -12.84 -0.03
C PHE A 68 10.52 -12.45 -1.36
N GLU A 69 11.83 -12.18 -1.37
CA GLU A 69 12.58 -11.71 -2.54
C GLU A 69 11.95 -10.44 -3.13
N ARG A 70 11.69 -9.45 -2.28
CA ARG A 70 11.03 -8.19 -2.62
C ARG A 70 11.80 -6.99 -2.10
N GLU A 71 11.64 -5.85 -2.76
CA GLU A 71 12.37 -4.61 -2.45
C GLU A 71 11.45 -3.52 -1.87
N LEU A 72 10.15 -3.58 -2.12
CA LEU A 72 9.16 -2.63 -1.60
C LEU A 72 7.88 -3.36 -1.22
N VAL A 73 7.55 -3.36 0.06
CA VAL A 73 6.44 -4.17 0.59
C VAL A 73 5.54 -3.38 1.53
N LEU A 74 4.24 -3.63 1.45
CA LEU A 74 3.27 -3.34 2.50
C LEU A 74 3.08 -4.60 3.34
N LEU A 75 3.42 -4.51 4.63
CA LEU A 75 3.16 -5.57 5.59
C LEU A 75 1.81 -5.32 6.27
N TRP A 76 0.81 -6.14 5.98
CA TRP A 76 -0.55 -6.00 6.50
C TRP A 76 -0.78 -6.90 7.72
N ASP A 77 -1.49 -6.39 8.72
CA ASP A 77 -1.70 -7.07 10.00
C ASP A 77 -2.98 -7.93 10.04
N GLN A 78 -4.08 -7.45 9.43
CA GLN A 78 -5.36 -8.18 9.38
C GLN A 78 -6.12 -7.97 8.05
N PRO A 79 -6.27 -9.03 7.20
CA PRO A 79 -5.65 -10.34 7.32
C PRO A 79 -4.12 -10.25 7.14
N LYS A 80 -3.35 -11.17 7.74
CA LYS A 80 -1.88 -11.14 7.60
C LYS A 80 -1.47 -11.34 6.15
N ALA A 81 -0.83 -10.34 5.57
CA ALA A 81 -0.37 -10.38 4.18
C ALA A 81 0.94 -9.61 3.98
N VAL A 82 1.72 -10.03 3.00
CA VAL A 82 2.85 -9.26 2.47
C VAL A 82 2.49 -8.88 1.05
N ILE A 83 2.30 -7.60 0.81
CA ILE A 83 1.81 -7.05 -0.46
C ILE A 83 2.99 -6.37 -1.15
N PRO A 84 3.51 -6.94 -2.25
CA PRO A 84 4.55 -6.30 -3.05
C PRO A 84 4.01 -5.02 -3.71
N LEU A 85 4.75 -3.92 -3.63
CA LEU A 85 4.34 -2.63 -4.20
C LEU A 85 5.21 -2.20 -5.39
N GLU A 86 6.10 -3.05 -5.89
CA GLU A 86 7.00 -2.71 -7.01
C GLU A 86 6.25 -2.57 -8.33
N ARG A 87 5.16 -3.32 -8.49
CA ARG A 87 4.34 -3.34 -9.71
C ARG A 87 3.01 -2.65 -9.47
N GLN A 88 3.02 -1.35 -9.71
CA GLN A 88 1.84 -0.50 -9.57
C GLN A 88 1.30 -0.14 -10.95
N TRP A 89 -0.02 -0.12 -11.08
CA TRP A 89 -0.70 0.22 -12.32
C TRP A 89 -1.43 1.56 -12.16
N PRO A 90 -1.55 2.37 -13.21
CA PRO A 90 -2.33 3.60 -13.15
C PRO A 90 -3.79 3.29 -12.84
N LEU A 91 -4.39 4.02 -11.91
CA LEU A 91 -5.79 3.86 -11.60
C LEU A 91 -6.65 4.52 -12.69
N THR A 92 -7.47 3.73 -13.36
CA THR A 92 -8.45 4.23 -14.34
C THR A 92 -9.86 3.92 -13.88
N LYS A 93 -10.83 4.64 -14.43
CA LYS A 93 -12.24 4.41 -14.12
C LYS A 93 -12.69 3.03 -14.59
N GLU A 94 -12.25 2.65 -15.79
CA GLU A 94 -12.52 1.35 -16.41
C GLU A 94 -11.99 0.20 -15.57
N PHE A 95 -10.83 0.38 -14.91
CA PHE A 95 -10.30 -0.62 -13.98
C PHE A 95 -11.23 -0.82 -12.79
N LEU A 96 -11.70 0.26 -12.13
CA LEU A 96 -12.61 0.15 -11.00
C LEU A 96 -13.94 -0.51 -11.38
N GLU A 97 -14.43 -0.30 -12.60
CA GLU A 97 -15.68 -0.87 -13.09
C GLU A 97 -15.59 -2.36 -13.43
N HIS A 98 -14.39 -2.89 -13.72
CA HIS A 98 -14.21 -4.26 -14.19
C HIS A 98 -13.35 -5.15 -13.28
N ALA A 99 -12.64 -4.56 -12.32
CA ALA A 99 -11.73 -5.27 -11.44
C ALA A 99 -12.18 -5.30 -9.98
N ILE A 100 -13.41 -4.90 -9.67
CA ILE A 100 -14.02 -5.05 -8.33
C ILE A 100 -15.15 -6.06 -8.44
#